data_AF-A0A7V2DZN7-F1
#
_entry.id   AF-A0A7V2DZN7-F1
#
_cell.length_a   1.000
_cell.length_b   1.000
_cell.length_c   1.000
_cell.angle_alpha   90.00
_cell.angle_beta   90.00
_cell.angle_gamma   90.00
#
_symmetry.space_group_name_H-M   'P 1'
#
loop_
_entity.id
_entity.type
_entity.pdbx_description
1 polymer ?
#
loop_
_entity_poly.entity_id
_entity_poly.type
_entity_poly.pdbx_seq_one_letter_code
_entity_poly.pdbx_strand_id
1 'polypeptide(L)'
;MSKRLQVLLGDDEFEELKRIAREQGLTLSEWARQALRSARAERSQGDRARKLAAVRAAVRHSFPVGDIETMLEEIERGYGGR
;
A
#
# COMPACT_ATOMS: atom_id res chain seq x y z
N MET A 1 9.73 -16.55 -7.67
CA MET A 1 8.77 -17.61 -8.06
C MET A 1 7.45 -16.98 -8.47
N SER A 2 6.95 -17.23 -9.69
CA SER A 2 5.63 -16.79 -10.13
C SER A 2 4.58 -17.90 -9.93
N LYS A 3 3.34 -17.53 -9.61
CA LYS A 3 2.19 -18.44 -9.53
C LYS A 3 1.17 -18.04 -10.61
N ARG A 4 0.43 -19.00 -11.16
CA ARG A 4 -0.62 -18.76 -12.15
C ARG A 4 -1.97 -18.68 -11.44
N LEU A 5 -2.70 -17.60 -11.68
CA LEU A 5 -4.09 -17.42 -11.28
C LEU A 5 -4.96 -17.56 -12.53
N GLN A 6 -6.04 -18.32 -12.44
CA GLN A 6 -7.05 -18.42 -13.49
C GLN A 6 -8.34 -17.75 -13.00
N VAL A 7 -8.93 -16.90 -13.84
CA VAL A 7 -10.17 -16.19 -13.57
C VAL A 7 -11.13 -16.51 -14.71
N LEU A 8 -12.37 -16.88 -14.38
CA LEU A 8 -13.42 -17.12 -15.36
C LEU A 8 -14.09 -15.78 -15.68
N LEU A 9 -14.18 -15.45 -16.96
CA LEU A 9 -14.75 -14.20 -17.48
C LEU A 9 -15.67 -14.55 -18.64
N GLY A 10 -16.66 -13.71 -18.90
CA GLY A 10 -17.42 -13.79 -20.14
C GLY A 10 -16.55 -13.41 -21.35
N ASP A 11 -16.94 -13.85 -22.54
CA ASP A 11 -16.18 -13.56 -23.77
C ASP A 11 -16.10 -12.04 -24.02
N ASP A 12 -17.21 -11.32 -23.86
CA ASP A 12 -17.26 -9.86 -24.05
C ASP A 12 -16.37 -9.11 -23.05
N GLU A 13 -16.40 -9.53 -21.78
CA GLU A 13 -15.55 -8.97 -20.72
C GLU A 13 -14.07 -9.21 -21.02
N PHE A 14 -13.72 -10.42 -21.48
CA PHE A 14 -12.35 -10.75 -21.83
C PHE A 14 -11.82 -9.91 -23.01
N GLU A 15 -12.64 -9.70 -24.04
CA GLU A 15 -12.27 -8.86 -25.18
C GLU A 15 -12.13 -7.37 -24.79
N GLU A 16 -13.00 -6.88 -23.90
CA GLU A 16 -12.88 -5.52 -23.38
C GLU A 16 -11.56 -5.32 -22.61
N LEU A 17 -11.22 -6.24 -21.71
CA LEU A 17 -9.96 -6.17 -20.96
C LEU A 17 -8.73 -6.27 -21.86
N LYS A 18 -8.78 -7.10 -22.90
CA LYS A 18 -7.73 -7.14 -23.94
C LYS A 18 -7.58 -5.81 -24.66
N ARG A 19 -8.69 -5.15 -25.00
CA ARG A 19 -8.69 -3.84 -25.66
C ARG A 19 -8.05 -2.78 -24.76
N ILE A 20 -8.46 -2.72 -23.48
CA ILE A 20 -7.90 -1.78 -22.49
C ILE A 20 -6.38 -1.99 -22.35
N ALA A 21 -5.93 -3.25 -22.23
CA ALA A 21 -4.50 -3.53 -22.12
C ALA A 21 -3.72 -3.05 -23.37
N ARG A 22 -4.27 -3.26 -24.57
CA ARG A 22 -3.66 -2.79 -25.83
C ARG A 22 -3.63 -1.27 -25.95
N GLU A 23 -4.70 -0.59 -25.58
CA GLU A 23 -4.76 0.88 -25.56
C GLU A 23 -3.68 1.48 -24.64
N GLN A 24 -3.32 0.75 -23.58
CA GLN A 24 -2.23 1.12 -22.66
C GLN A 24 -0.84 0.62 -23.09
N GLY A 25 -0.72 -0.07 -24.24
CA GLY A 25 0.54 -0.65 -24.72
C GLY A 25 1.06 -1.82 -23.87
N LEU A 26 0.18 -2.48 -23.12
CA LEU A 26 0.50 -3.56 -22.20
C LEU A 26 -0.03 -4.91 -22.69
N THR A 27 0.59 -5.99 -22.23
CA THR A 27 -0.03 -7.33 -22.32
C THR A 27 -1.16 -7.43 -21.30
N LEU A 28 -2.17 -8.28 -21.57
CA LEU A 28 -3.25 -8.53 -20.61
C LEU A 28 -2.71 -9.00 -19.25
N SER A 29 -1.66 -9.81 -19.25
CA SER A 29 -1.03 -10.28 -18.00
C SER A 29 -0.34 -9.17 -17.23
N GLU A 30 0.33 -8.22 -17.88
CA GLU A 30 0.95 -7.09 -17.19
C GLU A 30 -0.10 -6.11 -16.68
N TRP A 31 -1.12 -5.83 -17.49
CA TRP A 31 -2.27 -5.05 -17.07
C TRP A 31 -2.92 -5.64 -15.81
N ALA A 32 -3.17 -6.96 -15.80
CA ALA A 32 -3.74 -7.65 -14.64
C ALA A 32 -2.82 -7.57 -13.40
N ARG A 33 -1.50 -7.67 -13.57
CA ARG A 33 -0.55 -7.47 -12.45
C ARG A 33 -0.60 -6.06 -11.90
N GLN A 34 -0.75 -5.05 -12.75
CA GLN A 34 -0.88 -3.66 -12.31
C GLN A 34 -2.20 -3.46 -11.56
N ALA A 35 -3.32 -3.94 -12.10
CA ALA A 35 -4.62 -3.87 -11.44
C ALA A 35 -4.59 -4.52 -10.04
N LEU A 36 -4.03 -5.74 -9.92
CA LEU A 36 -3.89 -6.43 -8.63
C LEU A 36 -2.97 -5.67 -7.65
N ARG A 37 -1.88 -5.07 -8.15
CA ARG A 37 -0.99 -4.23 -7.33
C ARG A 37 -1.68 -2.97 -6.84
N SER A 38 -2.44 -2.29 -7.70
CA SER A 38 -3.20 -1.09 -7.34
C SER A 38 -4.27 -1.40 -6.29
N ALA A 39 -5.06 -2.47 -6.48
CA ALA A 39 -6.06 -2.90 -5.51
C ALA A 39 -5.44 -3.24 -4.13
N ARG A 40 -4.25 -3.86 -4.11
CA ARG A 40 -3.51 -4.11 -2.87
C ARG A 40 -3.03 -2.80 -2.24
N ALA A 41 -2.52 -1.87 -3.05
CA ALA A 41 -2.02 -0.59 -2.58
C ALA A 41 -3.14 0.26 -1.96
N GLU A 42 -4.31 0.30 -2.58
CA GLU A 42 -5.49 1.02 -2.06
C GLU A 42 -5.91 0.51 -0.67
N ARG A 43 -5.97 -0.82 -0.49
CA ARG A 43 -6.22 -1.42 0.84
C ARG A 43 -5.16 -1.05 1.87
N SER A 44 -3.89 -0.96 1.45
CA SER A 44 -2.79 -0.58 2.35
C SER A 44 -2.75 0.94 2.64
N GLN A 45 -3.17 1.76 1.69
CA GLN A 45 -3.19 3.22 1.82
C GLN A 45 -4.26 3.69 2.82
N GLY A 46 -5.38 2.98 2.97
CA GLY A 46 -6.36 3.30 4.01
C GLY A 46 -5.75 3.34 5.43
N ASP A 47 -4.82 2.45 5.73
CA ASP A 47 -4.09 2.44 7.01
C ASP A 47 -3.03 3.56 7.07
N ARG A 48 -2.28 3.77 5.98
CA ARG A 48 -1.24 4.80 5.90
C ARG A 48 -1.82 6.22 5.98
N ALA A 49 -2.90 6.51 5.26
CA ALA A 49 -3.58 7.80 5.28
C ALA A 49 -4.19 8.08 6.66
N ARG A 50 -4.77 7.08 7.31
CA ARG A 50 -5.27 7.19 8.69
C ARG A 50 -4.13 7.48 9.68
N LYS A 51 -3.01 6.77 9.57
CA LYS A 51 -1.80 7.03 10.39
C LYS A 51 -1.26 8.44 10.17
N LEU A 52 -1.14 8.89 8.92
CA LEU A 52 -0.69 10.25 8.60
C LEU A 52 -1.66 11.31 9.13
N ALA A 53 -2.98 11.07 9.04
CA ALA A 53 -3.98 11.98 9.61
C ALA A 53 -3.86 12.07 11.13
N ALA A 54 -3.64 10.95 11.82
CA ALA A 54 -3.42 10.92 13.26
C ALA A 54 -2.13 11.65 13.67
N VAL A 55 -1.01 11.43 12.98
CA VAL A 55 0.24 12.15 13.21
C VAL A 55 0.06 13.65 12.98
N ARG A 56 -0.54 14.05 11.86
CA ARG A 56 -0.83 15.47 11.57
C ARG A 56 -1.78 16.09 12.59
N ALA A 57 -2.71 15.33 13.15
CA ALA A 57 -3.57 15.79 14.24
C ALA A 57 -2.77 16.01 15.52
N ALA A 58 -1.93 15.06 15.91
CA ALA A 58 -1.07 15.18 17.08
C ALA A 58 -0.11 16.38 16.98
N VAL A 59 0.51 16.61 15.82
CA VAL A 59 1.42 17.75 15.59
C VAL A 59 0.75 19.11 15.73
N ARG A 60 -0.59 19.21 15.52
CA ARG A 60 -1.31 20.48 15.76
C ARG A 60 -1.47 20.83 17.24
N HIS A 61 -1.20 19.89 18.14
CA HIS A 61 -1.22 20.13 19.57
C HIS A 61 0.20 20.33 20.09
N SER A 62 0.41 21.38 20.89
CA SER A 62 1.66 21.61 21.61
C SER A 62 1.55 21.04 23.01
N PHE A 63 1.54 19.70 23.12
CA PHE A 63 1.68 19.04 24.41
C PHE A 63 3.13 19.10 24.89
N PRO A 64 3.39 19.16 26.21
CA PRO A 64 4.75 18.99 26.71
C PRO A 64 5.26 17.61 26.29
N VAL A 65 6.30 17.60 25.46
CA VAL A 65 6.99 16.38 25.02
C VAL A 65 8.32 16.27 25.76
N GLY A 66 8.76 15.03 25.98
CA GLY A 66 10.09 14.76 26.53
C GLY A 66 11.20 15.15 25.54
N ASP A 67 12.44 15.15 26.04
CA ASP A 67 13.61 15.34 25.19
C ASP A 67 13.76 14.19 24.17
N ILE A 68 14.04 14.54 22.92
CA ILE A 68 14.02 13.58 21.80
C ILE A 68 15.18 12.58 21.88
N GLU A 69 16.34 13.01 22.33
CA GLU A 69 17.50 12.13 22.47
C GLU A 69 17.24 11.08 23.56
N THR A 70 16.67 11.52 24.69
CA THR A 70 16.25 10.62 25.78
C THR A 70 15.24 9.57 25.30
N MET A 71 14.23 9.97 24.52
CA MET A 71 13.23 9.05 23.99
C MET A 71 13.84 8.02 23.01
N LEU A 72 14.77 8.44 22.15
CA LEU A 72 15.44 7.54 21.22
C LEU A 72 16.33 6.52 21.96
N GLU A 73 17.06 6.96 22.98
CA GLU A 73 17.85 6.08 23.84
C GLU A 73 17.00 5.02 24.55
N GLU A 74 15.82 5.39 25.05
CA GLU A 74 14.88 4.48 25.69
C GLU A 74 14.32 3.44 24.71
N ILE A 75 13.98 3.86 23.48
CA ILE A 75 13.49 2.98 22.41
C ILE A 75 14.56 1.94 22.03
N GLU A 76 15.80 2.38 21.80
CA GLU A 76 16.90 1.48 21.45
C GLU A 76 17.23 0.49 22.56
N ARG A 77 17.18 0.94 23.83
CA ARG A 77 17.32 0.06 24.98
C ARG A 77 16.20 -0.99 25.03
N GLY A 78 14.99 -0.63 24.63
CA GLY A 78 13.85 -1.55 24.52
C GLY A 78 14.04 -2.65 23.46
N TYR A 79 14.79 -2.37 22.38
CA TYR A 79 15.14 -3.39 21.37
C TYR A 79 16.26 -4.33 21.83
N GLY A 80 17.22 -3.82 22.62
CA GLY A 80 18.34 -4.60 23.16
C GLY A 80 18.02 -5.40 24.43
N GLY A 81 16.89 -5.13 25.08
CA GLY A 81 16.39 -5.86 26.25
C GLY A 81 15.68 -7.16 25.88
N ARG A 82 16.44 -8.18 25.47
CA ARG A 82 15.98 -9.58 25.42
C ARG A 82 17.04 -10.53 25.95
#